data_AF-A0A0C3J3U6-F1
#
_entry.id   AF-A0A0C3J3U6-F1
#
_cell.length_a   1.000
_cell.length_b   1.000
_cell.length_c   1.000
_cell.angle_alpha   90.00
_cell.angle_beta   90.00
_cell.angle_gamma   90.00
#
_symmetry.space_group_name_H-M   'P 1'
#
loop_
_entity.id
_entity.type
_entity.pdbx_description
1 polymer ?
#
loop_
_entity_poly.entity_id
_entity_poly.type
_entity_poly.pdbx_seq_one_letter_code
_entity_poly.pdbx_strand_id
1 'polypeptide(L)'
;MRLILSQEGVCNTVMTNEDGQALYKTSTPFRFGKRTTTLYKVVPNENPEDMQDNFEIIGEIEWHAISSSTLRLHGEEMKTKDFMPRHGLWRNKCTFTGPDGRSYRWNSEFSVVHLSRGDETCRELARSHRREWGIIGAKRNPYLEVDEELGHMLDIVVLTFIYVEKQRMVTKQRSTLARKKLRVLAFIKVVLVPGGSSIIARLLVMVHNVDGYAPHLYERKEAKRYVQAHHIVSHASPK
;
A
#
# COMPACT_ATOMS: atom_id res chain seq x y z
N MET A 1 9.29 1.60 21.72
CA MET A 1 10.45 1.28 20.87
C MET A 1 10.29 1.82 19.44
N ARG A 2 11.38 1.96 18.68
CA ARG A 2 11.34 2.31 17.25
C ARG A 2 11.96 1.24 16.37
N LEU A 3 11.29 0.90 15.28
CA LEU A 3 11.81 0.10 14.19
C LEU A 3 12.20 1.03 13.04
N ILE A 4 13.50 1.31 12.90
CA ILE A 4 14.04 2.21 11.88
C ILE A 4 14.24 1.44 10.57
N LEU A 5 13.59 1.90 9.51
CA LEU A 5 13.62 1.29 8.19
C LEU A 5 14.77 1.87 7.34
N SER A 6 15.56 1.00 6.72
CA SER A 6 16.61 1.41 5.78
C SER A 6 16.07 2.08 4.50
N GLN A 7 14.83 1.76 4.10
CA GLN A 7 14.15 2.35 2.95
C GLN A 7 12.71 2.74 3.27
N GLU A 8 12.13 3.69 2.52
CA GLU A 8 10.70 4.04 2.68
C GLU A 8 9.78 2.89 2.26
N GLY A 9 10.24 2.00 1.35
CA GLY A 9 9.48 0.84 0.91
C GLY A 9 9.58 -0.33 1.89
N VAL A 10 8.45 -0.79 2.41
CA VAL A 10 8.35 -1.89 3.39
C VAL A 10 8.57 -3.30 2.84
N CYS A 11 8.68 -3.47 1.52
CA CYS A 11 8.77 -4.80 0.88
C CYS A 11 10.22 -5.30 0.71
N ASN A 12 11.20 -4.40 0.79
CA ASN A 12 12.63 -4.65 0.61
C ASN A 12 13.41 -3.71 1.54
N THR A 13 13.31 -3.94 2.85
CA THR A 13 13.95 -3.11 3.87
C THR A 13 14.46 -3.95 5.03
N VAL A 14 15.49 -3.45 5.70
CA VAL A 14 15.90 -3.91 7.04
C VAL A 14 15.28 -2.97 8.06
N MET A 15 14.81 -3.53 9.17
CA MET A 15 14.27 -2.81 10.30
C MET A 15 15.21 -3.01 11.49
N THR A 16 15.72 -1.91 12.03
CA THR A 16 16.69 -1.88 13.13
C THR A 16 16.08 -1.25 14.38
N ASN A 17 16.60 -1.56 15.55
CA ASN A 17 16.30 -0.82 16.77
C ASN A 17 17.07 0.52 16.80
N GLU A 18 16.94 1.27 17.89
CA GLU A 18 17.62 2.56 18.07
C GLU A 18 19.13 2.42 18.23
N ASP A 19 19.62 1.24 18.65
CA ASP A 19 21.04 0.90 18.75
C ASP A 19 21.65 0.45 17.41
N GLY A 20 20.85 0.37 16.36
CA GLY A 20 21.27 -0.05 15.02
C GLY A 20 21.34 -1.56 14.81
N GLN A 21 20.92 -2.38 15.77
CA GLN A 21 20.83 -3.83 15.65
C GLN A 21 19.65 -4.21 14.74
N ALA A 22 19.89 -5.11 13.78
CA ALA A 22 18.84 -5.59 12.89
C ALA A 22 17.88 -6.51 13.65
N LEU A 23 16.58 -6.21 13.58
CA LEU A 23 15.53 -7.03 14.20
C LEU A 23 14.74 -7.81 13.14
N TYR A 24 14.40 -7.14 12.04
CA TYR A 24 13.64 -7.74 10.95
C TYR A 24 14.23 -7.38 9.60
N LYS A 25 13.96 -8.24 8.63
CA LYS A 25 14.27 -7.99 7.22
C LYS A 25 13.09 -8.40 6.36
N THR A 26 12.83 -7.63 5.31
CA THR A 26 11.81 -7.95 4.31
C THR A 26 12.45 -8.11 2.95
N SER A 27 12.00 -9.09 2.18
CA SER A 27 12.46 -9.32 0.81
C SER A 27 11.29 -9.68 -0.08
N THR A 28 11.21 -9.02 -1.23
CA THR A 28 10.22 -9.28 -2.28
C THR A 28 10.97 -9.41 -3.60
N PRO A 29 11.36 -10.64 -3.98
CA PRO A 29 12.07 -10.84 -5.24
C PRO A 29 11.22 -10.39 -6.42
N PHE A 30 11.89 -9.85 -7.44
CA PHE A 30 11.21 -9.44 -8.66
C PHE A 30 10.79 -10.70 -9.43
N ARG A 31 9.49 -11.02 -9.41
CA ARG A 31 8.89 -12.11 -10.19
C ARG A 31 7.71 -11.61 -11.02
N PHE A 32 7.58 -12.17 -12.22
CA PHE A 32 6.35 -12.05 -13.01
C PHE A 32 5.26 -12.91 -12.37
N GLY A 33 4.06 -12.36 -12.19
CA GLY A 33 2.93 -13.06 -11.56
C GLY A 33 2.80 -12.78 -10.06
N LYS A 34 2.59 -13.85 -9.27
CA LYS A 34 2.39 -13.77 -7.81
C LYS A 34 3.65 -13.20 -7.15
N ARG A 35 3.49 -12.09 -6.41
CA ARG A 35 4.55 -11.51 -5.59
C ARG A 35 4.36 -11.96 -4.15
N THR A 36 5.45 -12.38 -3.52
CA THR A 36 5.48 -12.73 -2.09
C THR A 36 6.53 -11.88 -1.42
N THR A 37 6.15 -11.19 -0.34
CA THR A 37 7.12 -10.57 0.58
C THR A 37 7.38 -11.55 1.71
N THR A 38 8.64 -11.91 1.92
CA THR A 38 9.07 -12.74 3.05
C THR A 38 9.56 -11.83 4.17
N LEU A 39 9.09 -12.09 5.39
CA LEU A 39 9.51 -11.44 6.63
C LEU A 39 10.47 -12.38 7.36
N TYR A 40 11.65 -11.86 7.66
CA TYR A 40 12.69 -12.53 8.41
C TYR A 40 12.89 -11.86 9.76
N LYS A 41 13.25 -12.64 10.77
CA LYS A 41 13.62 -12.18 12.11
C LYS A 41 15.06 -12.58 12.42
N VAL A 42 15.78 -11.74 13.14
CA VAL A 42 17.14 -12.05 13.58
C VAL A 42 17.11 -13.22 14.57
N VAL A 43 18.03 -14.17 14.40
CA VAL A 43 18.28 -15.27 15.32
C VAL A 43 19.47 -14.89 16.19
N PRO A 44 19.37 -15.01 17.53
CA PRO A 44 20.52 -14.77 18.40
C PRO A 44 21.69 -15.67 17.98
N ASN A 45 22.89 -15.09 17.85
CA ASN A 45 24.05 -15.90 17.54
C ASN A 45 24.49 -16.69 18.78
N GLU A 46 24.56 -18.01 18.68
CA GLU A 46 25.09 -18.87 19.73
C GLU A 46 26.62 -18.79 19.80
N ASN A 47 27.28 -18.41 18.70
CA ASN A 47 28.72 -18.25 18.64
C ASN A 47 29.10 -16.76 18.64
N PRO A 48 29.73 -16.23 19.70
CA PRO A 48 30.14 -14.83 19.77
C PRO A 48 31.25 -14.46 18.77
N GLU A 49 31.95 -15.43 18.17
CA GLU A 49 32.96 -15.18 17.13
C GLU A 49 32.35 -15.00 15.73
N ASP A 50 31.11 -15.46 15.52
CA ASP A 50 30.40 -15.25 14.27
C ASP A 50 29.69 -13.88 14.30
N MET A 51 30.28 -12.90 13.63
CA MET A 51 29.75 -11.53 13.56
C MET A 51 28.61 -11.39 12.53
N GLN A 52 28.12 -12.48 11.96
CA GLN A 52 27.14 -12.45 10.89
C GLN A 52 25.71 -12.60 11.43
N ASP A 53 24.84 -11.64 11.11
CA ASP A 53 23.43 -11.69 11.50
C ASP A 53 22.73 -12.84 10.77
N ASN A 54 22.31 -13.85 11.53
CA ASN A 54 21.51 -14.95 11.04
C ASN A 54 20.02 -14.59 11.08
N PHE A 55 19.29 -14.98 10.04
CA PHE A 55 17.88 -14.64 9.87
C PHE A 55 17.05 -15.88 9.58
N GLU A 56 15.95 -16.04 10.30
CA GLU A 56 14.95 -17.07 10.04
C GLU A 56 13.70 -16.48 9.40
N ILE A 57 12.98 -17.28 8.62
CA ILE A 57 11.69 -16.87 8.03
C ILE A 57 10.61 -17.02 9.10
N ILE A 58 9.97 -15.93 9.47
CA ILE A 58 8.85 -15.94 10.43
C ILE A 58 7.51 -15.67 9.76
N GLY A 59 7.49 -15.14 8.54
CA GLY A 59 6.23 -14.83 7.87
C GLY A 59 6.33 -14.51 6.39
N GLU A 60 5.17 -14.50 5.75
CA GLU A 60 5.02 -14.22 4.33
C GLU A 60 3.76 -13.42 4.05
N ILE A 61 3.79 -12.62 3.00
CA ILE A 61 2.63 -11.95 2.44
C ILE A 61 2.55 -12.29 0.96
N GLU A 62 1.61 -13.16 0.59
CA GLU A 62 1.27 -13.45 -0.80
C GLU A 62 0.31 -12.38 -1.32
N TRP A 63 0.83 -11.52 -2.21
CA TRP A 63 0.10 -10.39 -2.75
C TRP A 63 -0.78 -10.82 -3.91
N HIS A 64 -2.08 -10.53 -3.78
CA HIS A 64 -3.05 -10.73 -4.83
C HIS A 64 -3.65 -9.40 -5.29
N ALA A 65 -3.68 -9.19 -6.61
CA ALA A 65 -4.22 -7.97 -7.21
C ALA A 65 -5.75 -7.98 -7.35
N ILE A 66 -6.33 -9.16 -7.53
CA ILE A 66 -7.76 -9.36 -7.81
C ILE A 66 -8.47 -9.97 -6.60
N SER A 67 -7.85 -10.95 -5.94
CA SER A 67 -8.38 -11.62 -4.74
C SER A 67 -7.79 -11.06 -3.44
N SER A 68 -8.30 -11.56 -2.31
CA SER A 68 -7.71 -11.29 -0.99
C SER A 68 -6.26 -11.79 -0.95
N SER A 69 -5.35 -10.96 -0.45
CA SER A 69 -3.97 -11.38 -0.14
C SER A 69 -3.98 -12.38 1.02
N THR A 70 -2.92 -13.18 1.13
CA THR A 70 -2.74 -14.18 2.19
C THR A 70 -1.54 -13.80 3.03
N LEU A 71 -1.70 -13.77 4.34
CA LEU A 71 -0.61 -13.58 5.31
C LEU A 71 -0.27 -14.95 5.89
N ARG A 72 1.01 -15.20 6.14
CA ARG A 72 1.48 -16.32 6.94
C ARG A 72 2.38 -15.80 8.05
N LEU A 73 2.19 -16.29 9.26
CA LEU A 73 3.06 -15.98 10.40
C LEU A 73 3.26 -17.24 11.23
N HIS A 74 4.51 -17.62 11.49
CA HIS A 74 4.85 -18.82 12.26
C HIS A 74 4.14 -20.09 11.76
N GLY A 75 3.95 -20.18 10.43
CA GLY A 75 3.25 -21.28 9.77
C GLY A 75 1.72 -21.16 9.71
N GLU A 76 1.11 -20.23 10.46
CA GLU A 76 -0.34 -19.99 10.44
C GLU A 76 -0.75 -19.14 9.24
N GLU A 77 -1.71 -19.62 8.45
CA GLU A 77 -2.24 -18.92 7.28
C GLU A 77 -3.50 -18.10 7.61
N MET A 78 -3.47 -16.81 7.27
CA MET A 78 -4.52 -15.84 7.53
C MET A 78 -4.93 -15.12 6.22
N LYS A 79 -6.17 -15.33 5.76
CA LYS A 79 -6.69 -14.59 4.61
C LYS A 79 -7.06 -13.17 5.01
N THR A 80 -6.56 -12.17 4.29
CA THR A 80 -6.77 -10.75 4.64
C THR A 80 -8.23 -10.33 4.71
N LYS A 81 -9.12 -10.94 3.92
CA LYS A 81 -10.54 -10.63 3.95
C LYS A 81 -11.22 -11.03 5.28
N ASP A 82 -10.68 -12.04 5.95
CA ASP A 82 -11.25 -12.62 7.16
C ASP A 82 -10.48 -12.12 8.40
N PHE A 83 -9.15 -12.10 8.33
CA PHE A 83 -8.27 -11.69 9.43
C PHE A 83 -8.09 -10.17 9.56
N MET A 84 -8.04 -9.44 8.44
CA MET A 84 -7.89 -7.98 8.40
C MET A 84 -8.97 -7.31 7.55
N PRO A 85 -10.26 -7.51 7.85
CA PRO A 85 -11.33 -6.96 7.05
C PRO A 85 -11.18 -5.44 6.93
N ARG A 86 -11.36 -4.96 5.70
CA ARG A 86 -11.27 -3.52 5.39
C ARG A 86 -12.62 -2.85 5.55
N HIS A 87 -12.60 -1.67 6.15
CA HIS A 87 -13.79 -0.87 6.42
C HIS A 87 -13.57 0.61 6.10
N GLY A 88 -14.65 1.38 6.18
CA GLY A 88 -14.67 2.81 5.87
C GLY A 88 -14.86 3.12 4.39
N LEU A 89 -15.32 4.33 4.10
CA LEU A 89 -15.65 4.80 2.74
C LEU A 89 -14.48 4.66 1.76
N TRP A 90 -13.25 4.87 2.24
CA TRP A 90 -12.03 4.83 1.43
C TRP A 90 -11.22 3.55 1.60
N ARG A 91 -11.78 2.52 2.27
CA ARG A 91 -11.09 1.26 2.63
C ARG A 91 -9.72 1.48 3.29
N ASN A 92 -9.60 2.61 4.00
CA ASN A 92 -8.37 3.06 4.64
C ASN A 92 -8.26 2.58 6.09
N LYS A 93 -9.24 1.80 6.56
CA LYS A 93 -9.23 1.20 7.89
C LYS A 93 -9.27 -0.31 7.76
N CYS A 94 -8.56 -1.01 8.63
CA CYS A 94 -8.74 -2.44 8.83
C CYS A 94 -8.52 -2.80 10.28
N THR A 95 -9.18 -3.87 10.72
CA THR A 95 -9.15 -4.33 12.09
C THR A 95 -8.64 -5.77 12.12
N PHE A 96 -7.90 -6.16 13.14
CA PHE A 96 -7.53 -7.56 13.40
C PHE A 96 -7.64 -7.86 14.89
N THR A 97 -7.62 -9.15 15.24
CA THR A 97 -7.55 -9.60 16.63
C THR A 97 -6.14 -10.09 16.92
N GLY A 98 -5.53 -9.56 17.98
CA GLY A 98 -4.20 -9.95 18.40
C GLY A 98 -4.19 -11.32 19.10
N PRO A 99 -3.01 -11.91 19.32
CA PRO A 99 -2.85 -13.16 20.07
C PRO A 99 -3.36 -13.07 21.52
N ASP A 100 -3.43 -11.86 22.06
CA ASP A 100 -4.00 -11.52 23.37
C ASP A 100 -5.54 -11.48 23.38
N GLY A 101 -6.19 -11.79 22.26
CA GLY A 101 -7.65 -11.76 22.10
C GLY A 101 -8.24 -10.36 21.97
N ARG A 102 -7.42 -9.30 21.92
CA ARG A 102 -7.90 -7.91 21.81
C ARG A 102 -8.02 -7.47 20.37
N SER A 103 -8.94 -6.54 20.11
CA SER A 103 -9.10 -5.95 18.78
C SER A 103 -8.17 -4.76 18.58
N TYR A 104 -7.57 -4.68 17.40
CA TYR A 104 -6.64 -3.63 16.99
C TYR A 104 -7.03 -3.07 15.64
N ARG A 105 -6.93 -1.75 15.48
CA ARG A 105 -7.34 -1.03 14.27
C ARG A 105 -6.18 -0.28 13.65
N TRP A 106 -5.85 -0.64 12.41
CA TRP A 106 -5.00 0.16 11.55
C TRP A 106 -5.84 1.22 10.83
N ASN A 107 -5.40 2.47 10.88
CA ASN A 107 -5.90 3.54 10.03
C ASN A 107 -4.79 4.04 9.12
N SER A 108 -5.08 4.12 7.83
CA SER A 108 -4.21 4.70 6.81
C SER A 108 -4.67 6.12 6.50
N GLU A 109 -3.76 7.07 6.71
CA GLU A 109 -3.88 8.45 6.26
C GLU A 109 -3.02 8.66 5.00
N PHE A 110 -3.00 9.89 4.46
CA PHE A 110 -2.28 10.18 3.22
C PHE A 110 -0.78 9.87 3.30
N SER A 111 -0.15 10.15 4.45
CA SER A 111 1.30 10.03 4.65
C SER A 111 1.70 8.94 5.63
N VAL A 112 0.80 8.53 6.54
CA VAL A 112 1.14 7.68 7.69
C VAL A 112 0.09 6.60 7.89
N VAL A 113 0.48 5.53 8.56
CA VAL A 113 -0.41 4.54 9.16
C VAL A 113 -0.25 4.59 10.68
N HIS A 114 -1.34 4.43 11.41
CA HIS A 114 -1.29 4.30 12.86
C HIS A 114 -2.19 3.15 13.31
N LEU A 115 -1.78 2.50 14.40
CA LEU A 115 -2.47 1.40 15.05
C LEU A 115 -3.05 1.90 16.36
N SER A 116 -4.33 1.65 16.57
CA SER A 116 -5.02 1.94 17.82
C SER A 116 -5.62 0.67 18.42
N ARG A 117 -5.81 0.66 19.73
CA ARG A 117 -6.66 -0.33 20.39
C ARG A 117 -8.11 -0.16 19.92
N GLY A 118 -8.83 -1.27 19.78
CA GLY A 118 -10.22 -1.31 19.32
C GLY A 118 -11.27 -0.98 20.40
N ASP A 119 -10.84 -0.58 21.60
CA ASP A 119 -11.72 -0.17 22.69
C ASP A 119 -12.21 1.29 22.53
N GLU A 120 -13.04 1.74 23.47
CA GLU A 120 -13.59 3.10 23.46
C GLU A 120 -12.53 4.20 23.51
N THR A 121 -11.36 3.90 24.12
CA THR A 121 -10.28 4.88 24.27
C THR A 121 -9.55 5.13 22.95
N CYS A 122 -9.57 4.17 22.02
CA CYS A 122 -8.86 4.24 20.75
C CYS A 122 -7.38 4.65 20.90
N ARG A 123 -6.75 4.29 22.03
CA ARG A 123 -5.36 4.65 22.33
C ARG A 123 -4.46 4.18 21.20
N GLU A 124 -3.63 5.10 20.70
CA GLU A 124 -2.62 4.81 19.69
C GLU A 124 -1.47 4.01 20.32
N LEU A 125 -1.10 2.91 19.65
CA LEU A 125 -0.06 1.98 20.10
C LEU A 125 1.06 1.81 19.06
N ALA A 126 0.85 2.25 17.82
CA ALA A 126 1.94 2.34 16.86
C ALA A 126 1.66 3.43 15.80
N ARG A 127 2.72 4.04 15.28
CA ARG A 127 2.63 5.03 14.19
C ARG A 127 3.84 4.97 13.28
N SER A 128 3.58 5.02 11.98
CA SER A 128 4.65 5.13 10.97
C SER A 128 5.07 6.58 10.77
N HIS A 129 6.35 6.79 10.54
CA HIS A 129 6.95 8.08 10.22
C HIS A 129 7.67 7.97 8.88
N ARG A 130 7.52 9.02 8.05
CA ARG A 130 8.12 9.06 6.72
C ARG A 130 9.58 9.48 6.79
N ARG A 131 10.30 9.18 5.71
CA ARG A 131 11.63 9.73 5.49
C ARG A 131 11.58 11.26 5.44
N GLU A 132 12.44 11.90 6.23
CA GLU A 132 12.71 13.33 6.16
C GLU A 132 14.05 13.53 5.44
N TRP A 133 14.04 14.26 4.33
CA TRP A 133 15.22 14.45 3.47
C TRP A 133 16.17 15.55 3.97
N GLY A 134 15.84 16.23 5.06
CA GLY A 134 16.64 17.32 5.60
C GLY A 134 16.59 18.63 4.79
N ILE A 135 15.59 18.79 3.90
CA ILE A 135 15.37 20.06 3.18
C ILE A 135 14.90 21.15 4.14
N ILE A 136 14.10 20.75 5.14
CA ILE A 136 13.71 21.58 6.28
C ILE A 136 13.86 20.66 7.51
N GLY A 137 14.86 20.92 8.35
CA GLY A 137 15.15 20.13 9.56
C GLY A 137 16.17 19.00 9.37
N ALA A 138 16.28 18.13 10.38
CA ALA A 138 17.24 17.02 10.36
C ALA A 138 16.82 15.91 9.39
N LYS A 139 17.79 15.29 8.72
CA LYS A 139 17.55 14.09 7.92
C LYS A 139 17.15 12.94 8.84
N ARG A 140 16.03 12.28 8.56
CA ARG A 140 15.56 11.11 9.33
C ARG A 140 15.13 9.98 8.42
N ASN A 141 15.56 8.77 8.79
CA ASN A 141 15.06 7.56 8.16
C ASN A 141 13.59 7.34 8.53
N PRO A 142 12.82 6.68 7.65
CA PRO A 142 11.47 6.25 8.00
C PRO A 142 11.54 5.25 9.17
N TYR A 143 10.54 5.26 10.04
CA TYR A 143 10.48 4.33 11.17
C TYR A 143 9.04 4.01 11.56
N LEU A 144 8.83 2.88 12.23
CA LEU A 144 7.60 2.56 12.93
C LEU A 144 7.86 2.72 14.44
N GLU A 145 7.14 3.63 15.07
CA GLU A 145 7.07 3.74 16.52
C GLU A 145 6.05 2.73 17.05
N VAL A 146 6.44 1.96 18.08
CA VAL A 146 5.63 0.89 18.66
C VAL A 146 5.68 1.01 20.19
N ASP A 147 4.51 1.08 20.81
CA ASP A 147 4.34 1.07 22.27
C ASP A 147 4.82 -0.26 22.85
N GLU A 148 5.46 -0.22 24.03
CA GLU A 148 6.03 -1.40 24.68
C GLU A 148 5.00 -2.47 24.98
N GLU A 149 3.72 -2.10 25.15
CA GLU A 149 2.63 -3.07 25.38
C GLU A 149 2.49 -4.05 24.21
N LEU A 150 2.86 -3.65 22.99
CA LEU A 150 2.82 -4.53 21.81
C LEU A 150 4.05 -5.44 21.68
N GLY A 151 5.04 -5.34 22.57
CA GLY A 151 6.29 -6.08 22.48
C GLY A 151 6.10 -7.60 22.39
N HIS A 152 5.15 -8.15 23.16
CA HIS A 152 4.82 -9.58 23.15
C HIS A 152 4.16 -10.08 21.85
N MET A 153 3.66 -9.17 21.00
CA MET A 153 3.01 -9.46 19.73
C MET A 153 3.68 -8.69 18.57
N LEU A 154 4.96 -8.36 18.71
CA LEU A 154 5.67 -7.50 17.76
C LEU A 154 5.69 -8.08 16.34
N ASP A 155 5.85 -9.40 16.21
CA ASP A 155 5.92 -10.09 14.91
C ASP A 155 4.64 -9.87 14.07
N ILE A 156 3.45 -10.01 14.68
CA ILE A 156 2.18 -9.79 13.99
C ILE A 156 1.94 -8.30 13.73
N VAL A 157 2.40 -7.41 14.62
CA VAL A 157 2.35 -5.96 14.40
C VAL A 157 3.19 -5.56 13.20
N VAL A 158 4.42 -6.08 13.07
CA VAL A 158 5.31 -5.84 11.94
C VAL A 158 4.71 -6.38 10.64
N LEU A 159 4.22 -7.62 10.64
CA LEU A 159 3.61 -8.23 9.46
C LEU A 159 2.39 -7.44 8.96
N THR A 160 1.50 -7.06 9.88
CA THR A 160 0.30 -6.28 9.55
C THR A 160 0.64 -4.84 9.14
N PHE A 161 1.66 -4.23 9.75
CA PHE A 161 2.21 -2.94 9.31
C PHE A 161 2.68 -2.99 7.85
N ILE A 162 3.50 -3.98 7.49
CA ILE A 162 4.00 -4.15 6.11
C ILE A 162 2.82 -4.27 5.14
N TYR A 163 1.80 -5.04 5.52
CA TYR A 163 0.57 -5.17 4.73
C TYR A 163 -0.11 -3.82 4.48
N VAL A 164 -0.43 -3.09 5.55
CA VAL A 164 -1.20 -1.85 5.48
C VAL A 164 -0.40 -0.74 4.78
N GLU A 165 0.88 -0.60 5.10
CA GLU A 165 1.74 0.44 4.54
C GLU A 165 1.96 0.26 3.03
N LYS A 166 2.16 -0.99 2.58
CA LYS A 166 2.24 -1.28 1.14
C LYS A 166 0.95 -0.88 0.42
N GLN A 167 -0.20 -1.14 1.03
CA GLN A 167 -1.51 -0.86 0.43
C GLN A 167 -1.79 0.65 0.39
N ARG A 168 -1.37 1.39 1.42
CA ARG A 168 -1.35 2.86 1.41
C ARG A 168 -0.48 3.41 0.28
N MET A 169 0.74 2.89 0.12
CA MET A 169 1.66 3.31 -0.95
C MET A 169 1.07 3.08 -2.36
N VAL A 170 0.45 1.92 -2.60
CA VAL A 170 -0.21 1.62 -3.88
C VAL A 170 -1.38 2.57 -4.14
N THR A 171 -2.18 2.86 -3.12
CA THR A 171 -3.31 3.79 -3.22
C THR A 171 -2.85 5.22 -3.50
N LYS A 172 -1.75 5.66 -2.86
CA LYS A 172 -1.10 6.95 -3.12
C LYS A 172 -0.58 7.04 -4.56
N GLN A 173 0.07 5.99 -5.06
CA GLN A 173 0.54 5.96 -6.46
C GLN A 173 -0.61 6.04 -7.45
N ARG A 174 -1.68 5.25 -7.24
CA ARG A 174 -2.88 5.27 -8.09
C ARG A 174 -3.58 6.63 -8.09
N SER A 175 -3.75 7.26 -6.93
CA SER A 175 -4.37 8.59 -6.84
C SER A 175 -3.50 9.69 -7.47
N THR A 176 -2.19 9.61 -7.33
CA THR A 176 -1.26 10.54 -8.00
C THR A 176 -1.31 10.39 -9.52
N LEU A 177 -1.34 9.15 -10.01
CA LEU A 177 -1.46 8.85 -11.44
C LEU A 177 -2.80 9.32 -11.99
N ALA A 178 -3.91 9.07 -11.29
CA ALA A 178 -5.24 9.53 -11.68
C ALA A 178 -5.30 11.08 -11.75
N ARG A 179 -4.70 11.78 -10.79
CA ARG A 179 -4.59 13.26 -10.81
C ARG A 179 -3.76 13.76 -11.99
N LYS A 180 -2.62 13.11 -12.28
CA LYS A 180 -1.80 13.43 -13.47
C LYS A 180 -2.58 13.19 -14.75
N LYS A 181 -3.28 12.05 -14.88
CA LYS A 181 -4.14 11.72 -16.02
C LYS A 181 -5.25 12.75 -16.21
N LEU A 182 -5.91 13.17 -15.12
CA LEU A 182 -6.93 14.22 -15.17
C LEU A 182 -6.37 15.56 -15.66
N ARG A 183 -5.17 15.95 -15.20
CA ARG A 183 -4.50 17.19 -15.64
C ARG A 183 -4.12 17.14 -17.12
N VAL A 184 -3.63 16.00 -17.61
CA VAL A 184 -3.33 15.80 -19.04
C VAL A 184 -4.62 15.88 -19.87
N LEU A 185 -5.70 15.23 -19.44
CA LEU A 185 -7.00 15.30 -20.12
C LEU A 185 -7.59 16.72 -20.12
N ALA A 186 -7.46 17.45 -19.02
CA ALA A 186 -7.87 18.86 -18.93
C ALA A 186 -7.03 19.74 -19.86
N PHE A 187 -5.72 19.54 -19.93
CA PHE A 187 -4.83 20.25 -20.84
C PHE A 187 -5.18 19.98 -22.31
N ILE A 188 -5.41 18.72 -22.68
CA ILE A 188 -5.87 18.33 -24.04
C ILE A 188 -7.20 19.03 -24.38
N LYS A 189 -8.17 19.09 -23.45
CA LYS A 189 -9.44 19.80 -23.66
C LYS A 189 -9.29 21.31 -23.82
N VAL A 190 -8.29 21.92 -23.19
CA VAL A 190 -8.02 23.37 -23.29
C VAL A 190 -7.27 23.73 -24.58
N VAL A 191 -6.39 22.86 -25.06
CA VAL A 191 -5.61 23.09 -26.29
C VAL A 191 -6.41 22.77 -27.56
N LEU A 192 -7.42 21.90 -27.48
CA LEU A 192 -8.32 21.59 -28.59
C LEU A 192 -9.54 22.52 -28.62
N VAL A 193 -9.38 23.67 -29.30
CA VAL A 193 -10.48 24.52 -29.78
C VAL A 193 -11.46 23.70 -30.66
N PRO A 194 -12.78 23.94 -30.62
CA PRO A 194 -13.75 23.10 -31.32
C PRO A 194 -13.61 23.27 -32.84
N GLY A 195 -13.17 22.20 -33.53
CA GLY A 195 -13.08 22.18 -35.00
C GLY A 195 -12.35 20.99 -35.62
N GLY A 196 -11.56 20.23 -34.87
CA GLY A 196 -10.73 19.13 -35.39
C GLY A 196 -11.17 17.73 -34.97
N SER A 197 -12.35 17.26 -35.37
CA SER A 197 -12.94 15.98 -34.89
C SER A 197 -12.15 14.71 -35.19
N SER A 198 -11.23 14.71 -36.17
CA SER A 198 -10.49 13.49 -36.57
C SER A 198 -9.23 13.21 -35.71
N ILE A 199 -8.59 14.25 -35.15
CA ILE A 199 -7.35 14.12 -34.38
C ILE A 199 -7.62 13.71 -32.92
N ILE A 200 -8.78 14.11 -32.39
CA ILE A 200 -9.22 13.84 -31.01
C ILE A 200 -9.33 12.33 -30.74
N ALA A 201 -9.88 11.56 -31.69
CA ALA A 201 -10.03 10.11 -31.55
C ALA A 201 -8.67 9.38 -31.56
N ARG A 202 -7.71 9.83 -32.38
CA ARG A 202 -6.38 9.21 -32.46
C ARG A 202 -5.51 9.52 -31.24
N LEU A 203 -5.60 10.72 -30.64
CA LEU A 203 -4.88 11.05 -29.41
C LEU A 203 -5.44 10.31 -28.19
N LEU A 204 -6.76 10.12 -28.10
CA LEU A 204 -7.37 9.36 -27.00
C LEU A 204 -6.90 7.89 -27.00
N VAL A 205 -6.79 7.28 -28.18
CA VAL A 205 -6.28 5.91 -28.36
C VAL A 205 -4.78 5.82 -28.01
N MET A 206 -3.99 6.86 -28.28
CA MET A 206 -2.56 6.88 -27.96
C MET A 206 -2.31 6.98 -26.45
N VAL A 207 -3.08 7.80 -25.72
CA VAL A 207 -2.97 7.91 -24.25
C VAL A 207 -3.37 6.61 -23.55
N HIS A 208 -4.24 5.80 -24.17
CA HIS A 208 -4.58 4.47 -23.66
C HIS A 208 -3.54 3.37 -23.97
N ASN A 209 -2.62 3.58 -24.92
CA ASN A 209 -1.66 2.56 -25.37
C ASN A 209 -0.24 2.69 -24.77
N VAL A 210 0.07 3.77 -24.05
CA VAL A 210 1.43 3.98 -23.48
C VAL A 210 1.68 3.16 -22.21
N ASP A 211 0.62 2.74 -21.51
CA ASP A 211 0.75 1.88 -20.33
C ASP A 211 0.37 0.45 -20.73
N GLY A 212 1.37 -0.42 -20.89
CA GLY A 212 1.22 -1.86 -21.19
C GLY A 212 0.52 -2.69 -20.09
N TYR A 213 -0.63 -2.22 -19.61
CA TYR A 213 -1.49 -2.87 -18.63
C TYR A 213 -2.94 -2.83 -19.14
N ALA A 214 -3.41 -3.97 -19.65
CA ALA A 214 -4.74 -4.14 -20.22
C ALA A 214 -5.87 -3.92 -19.18
N PRO A 215 -6.75 -2.92 -19.34
CA PRO A 215 -7.89 -2.70 -18.45
C PRO A 215 -9.18 -3.24 -19.11
N HIS A 216 -9.24 -4.55 -19.43
CA HIS A 216 -10.28 -5.06 -20.34
C HIS A 216 -11.72 -5.15 -19.80
N LEU A 217 -12.04 -4.67 -18.58
CA LEU A 217 -13.39 -4.84 -18.01
C LEU A 217 -14.05 -3.59 -17.43
N TYR A 218 -13.32 -2.49 -17.23
CA TYR A 218 -13.92 -1.24 -16.74
C TYR A 218 -14.55 -0.40 -17.86
N GLU A 219 -14.10 -0.58 -19.10
CA GLU A 219 -14.49 0.27 -20.24
C GLU A 219 -15.86 -0.07 -20.85
N ARG A 220 -16.41 -1.27 -20.66
CA ARG A 220 -17.67 -1.66 -21.34
C ARG A 220 -18.93 -0.96 -20.82
N LYS A 221 -18.94 -0.51 -19.56
CA LYS A 221 -20.12 0.16 -18.97
C LYS A 221 -20.12 1.68 -19.21
N GLU A 222 -18.95 2.31 -19.22
CA GLU A 222 -18.86 3.75 -19.47
C GLU A 222 -18.89 4.09 -20.96
N ALA A 223 -18.29 3.27 -21.84
CA ALA A 223 -18.38 3.49 -23.29
C ALA A 223 -19.82 3.38 -23.80
N LYS A 224 -20.62 2.44 -23.26
CA LYS A 224 -22.05 2.33 -23.59
C LYS A 224 -22.85 3.56 -23.12
N ARG A 225 -22.54 4.10 -21.93
CA ARG A 225 -23.17 5.33 -21.43
C ARG A 225 -22.81 6.56 -22.27
N TYR A 226 -21.57 6.64 -22.77
CA TYR A 226 -21.12 7.75 -23.61
C TYR A 226 -21.78 7.74 -24.99
N VAL A 227 -21.90 6.56 -25.63
CA VAL A 227 -22.58 6.41 -26.92
C VAL A 227 -24.08 6.69 -26.79
N GLN A 228 -24.70 6.26 -25.69
CA GLN A 228 -26.13 6.48 -25.45
C GLN A 228 -26.45 7.94 -25.13
N ALA A 229 -25.56 8.67 -24.44
CA ALA A 229 -25.71 10.10 -24.20
C ALA A 229 -25.57 10.94 -25.48
N HIS A 230 -24.66 10.55 -26.40
CA HIS A 230 -24.47 11.27 -27.65
C HIS A 230 -25.58 11.05 -28.69
N HIS A 231 -26.27 9.89 -28.66
CA HIS A 231 -27.38 9.65 -29.57
C HIS A 231 -28.65 10.45 -29.20
N ILE A 232 -28.81 10.82 -27.92
CA ILE A 232 -29.95 11.61 -27.43
C ILE A 232 -29.80 13.09 -27.80
N VAL A 233 -28.57 13.61 -27.86
CA VAL A 233 -28.31 15.03 -28.15
C VAL A 233 -28.43 15.35 -29.65
N SER A 234 -28.32 14.36 -30.55
CA SER A 234 -28.44 14.57 -32.01
C SER A 234 -29.86 14.65 -32.55
N HIS A 235 -30.90 14.52 -31.72
CA HIS A 235 -32.31 14.61 -32.14
C HIS A 235 -33.10 15.78 -31.54
N ALA A 236 -32.45 16.62 -30.72
CA ALA A 236 -33.04 17.85 -30.21
C ALA A 236 -32.45 19.06 -30.97
N SER A 237 -32.85 19.23 -32.23
CA SER A 237 -32.70 20.50 -32.94
C SER A 237 -34.11 20.97 -33.32
N PRO A 238 -34.61 22.08 -32.77
CA PRO A 238 -35.91 22.62 -33.17
C PRO A 238 -35.78 23.29 -34.53
N LYS A 239 -36.72 23.01 -35.43
CA LYS A 239 -37.08 23.88 -36.55
C LYS A 239 -38.10 24.90 -36.07
#